data_AF-A0A1D1VQB3-F1
#
_entry.id   AF-A0A1D1VQB3-F1
#
_cell.length_a   1.000
_cell.length_b   1.000
_cell.length_c   1.000
_cell.angle_alpha   90.00
_cell.angle_beta   90.00
_cell.angle_gamma   90.00
#
_symmetry.space_group_name_H-M   'P 1'
#
loop_
_entity.id
_entity.type
_entity.pdbx_description
1 polymer ?
#
loop_
_entity_poly.entity_id
_entity_poly.type
_entity_poly.pdbx_seq_one_letter_code
_entity_poly.pdbx_strand_id
1 'polypeptide(L)'
;MEDIAEEEEIDLTSAGIPQKRKKHNVTGKPKAVKRTIRSTELTREEVVKGIGDGVYDRKANDGGRSEIWRAFSKVETSDTKEELDFVSCNKCHHVYSHKVNSGTTALANHVVSCKGKSGGPMDGYVRTVDGISRKTRRSFRMLSLTKRHKGVLEAKDIMPTAKTVSSHVTSQVRALREKDGPRVKDILLNRGGCITLDGWTEDYAKTKHMGFKLHYIEDYVLKKQLLSISEHDCSKSQEAEEIREFVVKKLSEFSLSEEDCKKVTFVSDAAPNMMKTFNLNNRALMKRISCACHMLNTCLANAVNRRPNSQSKLSDDGLPVLKLFQQCKELVTYCKQAYLFRELSAAPKQSVDTRWNSSLDMRDSIIRLYEESGDLLQARDEKDKLPGPLGFLQAVADLSPPFKKP
;
A
#
# COMPACT_ATOMS: atom_id res chain seq x y z
N MET A 1 -13.30 -6.27 -45.96
CA MET A 1 -14.23 -5.45 -45.15
C MET A 1 -13.44 -5.04 -43.93
N GLU A 2 -12.42 -4.18 -44.03
CA GLU A 2 -12.42 -2.79 -44.57
C GLU A 2 -13.46 -1.88 -43.91
N ASP A 3 -13.04 -0.61 -43.75
CA ASP A 3 -13.61 0.55 -43.03
C ASP A 3 -13.02 0.70 -41.60
N ILE A 4 -12.08 1.61 -41.26
CA ILE A 4 -11.77 3.02 -41.61
C ILE A 4 -12.91 4.01 -41.34
N ALA A 5 -12.72 4.83 -40.30
CA ALA A 5 -13.12 6.24 -40.16
C ALA A 5 -12.71 6.69 -38.74
N GLU A 6 -12.24 7.89 -38.43
CA GLU A 6 -11.66 9.04 -39.13
C GLU A 6 -11.15 9.94 -37.98
N GLU A 7 -10.02 10.62 -38.17
CA GLU A 7 -9.47 11.59 -37.23
C GLU A 7 -10.20 12.94 -37.36
N GLU A 8 -10.34 13.67 -36.26
CA GLU A 8 -10.62 15.12 -36.30
C GLU A 8 -9.44 15.88 -35.69
N GLU A 9 -8.75 16.59 -36.57
CA GLU A 9 -7.60 17.46 -36.32
C GLU A 9 -8.12 18.90 -36.14
N ILE A 10 -7.64 19.63 -35.13
CA ILE A 10 -7.86 21.08 -35.03
C ILE A 10 -6.50 21.77 -35.02
N ASP A 11 -6.20 22.38 -36.15
CA ASP A 11 -5.08 23.29 -36.41
C ASP A 11 -5.46 24.73 -35.99
N LEU A 12 -4.51 25.42 -35.33
CA LEU A 12 -4.48 26.87 -35.21
C LEU A 12 -3.01 27.35 -35.26
N THR A 13 -2.48 27.41 -36.47
CA THR A 13 -1.50 28.42 -36.91
C THR A 13 -2.15 29.83 -36.89
N SER A 14 -1.52 31.00 -36.85
CA SER A 14 -0.15 31.52 -36.78
C SER A 14 -0.24 33.07 -36.72
N ALA A 15 0.81 33.76 -36.25
CA ALA A 15 1.26 35.12 -36.66
C ALA A 15 2.38 35.55 -35.69
N GLY A 16 3.50 36.18 -36.02
CA GLY A 16 4.05 36.77 -37.24
C GLY A 16 5.34 37.53 -36.83
N ILE A 17 6.37 37.40 -37.67
CA ILE A 17 7.77 37.94 -37.62
C ILE A 17 7.70 39.50 -37.83
N PRO A 18 8.68 40.43 -37.53
CA PRO A 18 10.11 40.30 -37.87
C PRO A 18 11.24 41.09 -37.13
N GLN A 19 12.44 40.51 -37.34
CA GLN A 19 13.82 41.02 -37.46
C GLN A 19 14.12 42.54 -37.37
N LYS A 20 15.32 42.88 -36.84
CA LYS A 20 16.31 43.72 -37.57
C LYS A 20 17.75 43.65 -37.01
N ARG A 21 18.69 43.44 -37.94
CA ARG A 21 20.16 43.56 -37.83
C ARG A 21 20.60 45.03 -37.65
N LYS A 22 21.79 45.26 -37.08
CA LYS A 22 22.81 46.17 -37.67
C LYS A 22 24.22 45.91 -37.12
N LYS A 23 25.18 45.85 -38.05
CA LYS A 23 26.64 45.89 -37.87
C LYS A 23 27.10 47.35 -37.69
N HIS A 24 28.19 47.61 -36.98
CA HIS A 24 29.39 48.26 -37.53
C HIS A 24 30.56 48.26 -36.54
N ASN A 25 31.72 48.56 -37.09
CA ASN A 25 33.08 48.18 -36.74
C ASN A 25 33.93 49.45 -36.41
N VAL A 26 35.20 49.25 -36.01
CA VAL A 26 36.37 50.16 -36.21
C VAL A 26 36.94 51.00 -35.01
N THR A 27 38.13 50.54 -34.56
CA THR A 27 39.42 51.20 -34.15
C THR A 27 39.64 51.99 -32.84
N GLY A 28 40.80 51.70 -32.22
CA GLY A 28 41.63 52.67 -31.45
C GLY A 28 42.43 52.05 -30.28
N LYS A 29 43.74 51.79 -30.45
CA LYS A 29 44.73 51.50 -29.37
C LYS A 29 45.30 52.83 -28.80
N PRO A 30 46.18 52.85 -27.77
CA PRO A 30 45.99 52.44 -26.37
C PRO A 30 46.50 53.54 -25.39
N LYS A 31 45.93 53.68 -24.18
CA LYS A 31 46.64 54.39 -23.07
C LYS A 31 46.36 53.73 -21.72
N ALA A 32 47.41 53.67 -20.91
CA ALA A 32 47.53 52.96 -19.65
C ALA A 32 46.46 53.35 -18.62
N VAL A 33 45.86 52.36 -17.97
CA VAL A 33 44.82 52.54 -16.95
C VAL A 33 45.19 51.71 -15.71
N LYS A 34 45.24 52.38 -14.54
CA LYS A 34 45.19 51.74 -13.22
C LYS A 34 43.92 50.88 -13.16
N ARG A 35 44.10 49.57 -13.03
CA ARG A 35 43.02 48.58 -13.19
C ARG A 35 42.09 48.59 -11.98
N THR A 36 40.99 49.33 -12.06
CA THR A 36 39.79 49.06 -11.25
C THR A 36 39.19 47.76 -11.80
N ILE A 37 39.33 46.66 -11.05
CA ILE A 37 38.82 45.35 -11.44
C ILE A 37 37.28 45.44 -11.43
N ARG A 38 36.66 45.35 -12.60
CA ARG A 38 35.19 45.22 -12.71
C ARG A 38 34.81 43.82 -12.23
N SER A 39 33.73 43.72 -11.43
CA SER A 39 33.26 42.45 -10.82
C SER A 39 33.02 41.30 -11.80
N THR A 40 32.95 41.59 -13.11
CA THR A 40 32.75 40.62 -14.19
C THR A 40 33.97 39.76 -14.55
N GLU A 41 35.16 40.02 -13.98
CA GLU A 41 36.39 39.28 -14.29
C GLU A 41 36.85 38.32 -13.18
N LEU A 42 36.18 38.30 -12.02
CA LEU A 42 36.59 37.48 -10.89
C LEU A 42 36.10 36.04 -11.05
N THR A 43 37.00 35.08 -10.84
CA THR A 43 36.66 33.66 -10.73
C THR A 43 36.19 33.31 -9.33
N ARG A 44 35.46 32.20 -9.21
CA ARG A 44 34.94 31.72 -7.93
C ARG A 44 36.07 31.42 -6.95
N GLU A 45 37.15 30.83 -7.44
CA GLU A 45 38.32 30.43 -6.67
C GLU A 45 39.03 31.65 -6.08
N GLU A 46 39.14 32.74 -6.84
CA GLU A 46 39.69 34.02 -6.38
C GLU A 46 38.83 34.66 -5.30
N VAL A 47 37.50 34.56 -5.41
CA VAL A 47 36.58 35.08 -4.38
C VAL A 47 36.66 34.26 -3.10
N VAL A 48 36.71 32.92 -3.19
CA VAL A 48 36.89 32.05 -2.01
C VAL A 48 38.20 32.38 -1.29
N LYS A 49 39.29 32.53 -2.06
CA LYS A 49 40.60 32.89 -1.50
C LYS A 49 40.56 34.29 -0.86
N GLY A 50 39.97 35.28 -1.54
CA GLY A 50 39.86 36.64 -1.02
C GLY A 50 39.00 36.77 0.24
N ILE A 51 37.99 35.92 0.43
CA ILE A 51 37.24 35.83 1.70
C ILE A 51 38.14 35.29 2.82
N GLY A 52 38.99 34.29 2.52
CA GLY A 52 39.97 33.75 3.48
C GLY A 52 41.06 34.76 3.86
N ASP A 53 41.49 35.57 2.89
CA ASP A 53 42.53 36.58 3.04
C ASP A 53 41.98 37.92 3.62
N GLY A 54 40.67 38.02 3.90
CA GLY A 54 40.02 39.20 4.47
C GLY A 54 39.78 40.37 3.48
N VAL A 55 40.00 40.14 2.19
CA VAL A 55 39.80 41.12 1.10
C VAL A 55 38.32 41.29 0.77
N TYR A 56 37.50 40.28 1.04
CA TYR A 56 36.04 40.31 0.85
C TYR A 56 35.30 39.93 2.12
N ASP A 57 34.21 40.64 2.39
CA ASP A 57 33.31 40.43 3.52
C ASP A 57 32.03 39.70 3.09
N ARG A 58 31.37 39.08 4.08
CA ARG A 58 30.06 38.42 3.90
C ARG A 58 28.99 39.20 4.65
N LYS A 59 28.05 39.75 3.90
CA LYS A 59 26.92 40.50 4.44
C LYS A 59 25.65 39.67 4.46
N ALA A 60 25.02 39.60 5.63
CA ALA A 60 23.73 38.92 5.81
C ALA A 60 22.67 39.54 4.90
N ASN A 61 21.82 38.69 4.32
CA ASN A 61 20.80 39.11 3.37
C ASN A 61 19.41 39.07 4.02
N ASP A 62 19.18 39.99 4.96
CA ASP A 62 17.99 40.00 5.82
C ASP A 62 16.73 40.60 5.14
N GLY A 63 16.88 41.19 3.94
CA GLY A 63 15.82 41.90 3.21
C GLY A 63 15.41 41.28 1.86
N GLY A 64 15.85 40.07 1.55
CA GLY A 64 15.58 39.43 0.24
C GLY A 64 14.11 39.06 0.03
N ARG A 65 13.58 39.25 -1.21
CA ARG A 65 12.20 38.89 -1.60
C ARG A 65 11.84 37.39 -1.46
N SER A 66 12.83 36.51 -1.25
CA SER A 66 12.64 35.06 -1.20
C SER A 66 13.36 34.47 0.01
N GLU A 67 12.70 33.56 0.71
CA GLU A 67 13.22 32.95 1.95
C GLU A 67 14.58 32.26 1.75
N ILE A 68 14.89 31.78 0.54
CA ILE A 68 16.17 31.13 0.20
C ILE A 68 17.38 32.02 0.56
N TRP A 69 17.21 33.35 0.47
CA TRP A 69 18.27 34.31 0.74
C TRP A 69 18.72 34.34 2.20
N ARG A 70 17.91 33.86 3.14
CA ARG A 70 18.32 33.72 4.55
C ARG A 70 19.42 32.68 4.75
N ALA A 71 19.59 31.76 3.79
CA ALA A 71 20.63 30.74 3.81
C ALA A 71 21.96 31.19 3.18
N PHE A 72 22.02 32.38 2.56
CA PHE A 72 23.19 32.88 1.85
C PHE A 72 23.51 34.33 2.22
N SER A 73 24.80 34.65 2.32
CA SER A 73 25.29 36.02 2.47
C SER A 73 25.76 36.55 1.12
N LYS A 74 25.58 37.84 0.87
CA LYS A 74 26.21 38.51 -0.27
C LYS A 74 27.69 38.70 0.00
N VAL A 75 28.51 38.65 -1.05
CA VAL A 75 29.95 38.95 -0.94
C VAL A 75 30.16 40.40 -1.36
N GLU A 76 30.85 41.17 -0.51
CA GLU A 76 31.18 42.56 -0.77
C GLU A 76 32.68 42.82 -0.57
N THR A 77 33.21 43.87 -1.18
CA THR A 77 34.59 44.31 -0.96
C THR A 77 34.77 44.89 0.44
N SER A 78 35.83 44.49 1.17
CA SER A 78 36.02 44.93 2.56
C SER A 78 36.29 46.43 2.68
N ASP A 79 36.93 47.03 1.67
CA ASP A 79 37.35 48.44 1.64
C ASP A 79 36.26 49.41 1.16
N THR A 80 35.52 49.02 0.13
CA THR A 80 34.58 49.88 -0.61
C THR A 80 33.12 49.49 -0.40
N LYS A 81 32.86 48.32 0.21
CA LYS A 81 31.51 47.78 0.46
C LYS A 81 30.67 47.64 -0.81
N GLU A 82 31.33 47.45 -1.95
CA GLU A 82 30.67 47.17 -3.22
C GLU A 82 30.24 45.70 -3.30
N GLU A 83 28.97 45.46 -3.60
CA GLU A 83 28.43 44.10 -3.76
C GLU A 83 28.99 43.44 -5.03
N LEU A 84 29.56 42.25 -4.88
CA LEU A 84 30.01 41.42 -6.00
C LEU A 84 28.87 40.52 -6.50
N ASP A 85 29.00 40.02 -7.73
CA ASP A 85 28.09 39.04 -8.34
C ASP A 85 28.27 37.62 -7.74
N PHE A 86 28.52 37.54 -6.43
CA PHE A 86 28.78 36.31 -5.69
C PHE A 86 28.04 36.26 -4.36
N VAL A 87 27.64 35.05 -3.97
CA VAL A 87 26.93 34.78 -2.71
C VAL A 87 27.54 33.55 -2.04
N SER A 88 27.67 33.56 -0.73
CA SER A 88 28.28 32.48 0.05
C SER A 88 27.25 31.80 0.93
N CYS A 89 27.24 30.46 0.95
CA CYS A 89 26.37 29.71 1.84
C CYS A 89 26.75 29.96 3.31
N ASN A 90 25.75 30.30 4.14
CA ASN A 90 25.98 30.58 5.55
C ASN A 90 26.41 29.32 6.33
N LYS A 91 26.11 28.11 5.81
CA LYS A 91 26.38 26.83 6.48
C LYS A 91 27.72 26.20 6.10
N CYS A 92 28.03 26.10 4.81
CA CYS A 92 29.25 25.42 4.33
C CYS A 92 30.24 26.37 3.66
N HIS A 93 29.91 27.66 3.59
CA HIS A 93 30.74 28.72 3.03
C HIS A 93 31.09 28.58 1.54
N HIS A 94 30.41 27.67 0.86
CA HIS A 94 30.55 27.49 -0.58
C HIS A 94 30.00 28.71 -1.32
N VAL A 95 30.83 29.29 -2.20
CA VAL A 95 30.54 30.53 -2.94
C VAL A 95 29.87 30.20 -4.27
N TYR A 96 28.85 30.95 -4.69
CA TYR A 96 28.15 30.81 -5.96
C TYR A 96 28.18 32.13 -6.71
N SER A 97 28.36 32.10 -8.03
CA SER A 97 28.09 33.29 -8.85
C SER A 97 26.58 33.50 -8.97
N HIS A 98 26.13 34.73 -8.80
CA HIS A 98 24.72 35.08 -8.86
C HIS A 98 24.55 36.51 -9.38
N LYS A 99 23.81 36.66 -10.47
CA LYS A 99 23.42 37.95 -11.03
C LYS A 99 21.97 38.25 -10.68
N VAL A 100 21.58 39.51 -10.64
CA VAL A 100 20.19 39.92 -10.29
C VAL A 100 19.13 39.21 -11.17
N ASN A 101 19.48 38.84 -12.40
CA ASN A 101 18.59 38.16 -13.34
C ASN A 101 18.76 36.62 -13.39
N SER A 102 19.67 36.03 -12.60
CA SER A 102 19.82 34.58 -12.53
C SER A 102 18.82 33.98 -11.55
N GLY A 103 18.09 32.94 -11.96
CA GLY A 103 17.15 32.25 -11.08
C GLY A 103 17.84 31.58 -9.87
N THR A 104 17.09 31.37 -8.79
CA THR A 104 17.61 30.84 -7.51
C THR A 104 17.72 29.31 -7.44
N THR A 105 17.53 28.59 -8.56
CA THR A 105 17.47 27.12 -8.60
C THR A 105 18.77 26.46 -8.12
N ALA A 106 19.93 27.00 -8.50
CA ALA A 106 21.23 26.45 -8.07
C ALA A 106 21.43 26.57 -6.55
N LEU A 107 20.99 27.70 -5.97
CA LEU A 107 21.03 27.95 -4.52
C LEU A 107 20.07 27.03 -3.77
N ALA A 108 18.86 26.80 -4.31
CA ALA A 108 17.89 25.87 -3.73
C ALA A 108 18.42 24.42 -3.70
N ASN A 109 18.99 23.95 -4.80
CA ASN A 109 19.60 22.60 -4.86
C ASN A 109 20.75 22.43 -3.86
N HIS A 110 21.53 23.50 -3.66
CA HIS A 110 22.58 23.50 -2.66
C HIS A 110 22.02 23.35 -1.24
N VAL A 111 21.01 24.14 -0.85
CA VAL A 111 20.44 24.10 0.51
C VAL A 111 19.94 22.71 0.89
N VAL A 112 19.33 21.99 -0.06
CA VAL A 112 18.85 20.61 0.15
C VAL A 112 19.99 19.60 0.34
N SER A 113 21.14 19.83 -0.31
CA SER A 113 22.28 18.90 -0.29
C SER A 113 23.41 19.31 0.67
N CYS A 114 23.31 20.50 1.28
CA CYS A 114 24.36 21.10 2.12
C CYS A 114 24.48 20.37 3.48
N LYS A 115 25.50 19.53 3.62
CA LYS A 115 25.79 18.70 4.82
C LYS A 115 26.55 19.42 5.96
N GLY A 116 26.28 20.71 6.19
CA GLY A 116 26.85 21.44 7.34
C GLY A 116 26.17 21.04 8.67
N LYS A 117 26.94 20.90 9.76
CA LYS A 117 26.44 20.41 11.07
C LYS A 117 25.34 21.34 11.66
N SER A 118 24.16 20.73 11.85
CA SER A 118 22.96 21.03 12.66
C SER A 118 22.47 22.46 12.94
N GLY A 119 21.15 22.66 12.68
CA GLY A 119 20.25 23.46 13.53
C GLY A 119 19.83 24.83 12.99
N GLY A 120 18.75 24.92 12.20
CA GLY A 120 18.17 26.21 11.83
C GLY A 120 16.80 26.14 11.14
N PRO A 121 15.98 27.22 11.20
CA PRO A 121 14.52 27.20 11.05
C PRO A 121 14.06 27.27 9.59
N MET A 122 14.30 26.19 8.83
CA MET A 122 13.95 26.10 7.39
C MET A 122 13.23 24.80 7.01
N ASP A 123 12.66 24.09 7.99
CA ASP A 123 12.04 22.77 7.76
C ASP A 123 10.74 22.85 6.91
N GLY A 124 10.08 24.01 6.89
CA GLY A 124 8.89 24.28 6.08
C GLY A 124 9.17 24.43 4.58
N TYR A 125 10.23 25.16 4.20
CA TYR A 125 10.60 25.37 2.79
C TYR A 125 11.20 24.09 2.18
N VAL A 126 11.95 23.30 2.95
CA VAL A 126 12.55 22.03 2.50
C VAL A 126 11.48 21.04 2.02
N ARG A 127 10.31 20.96 2.68
CA ARG A 127 9.20 20.10 2.25
C ARG A 127 8.60 20.51 0.90
N THR A 128 8.46 21.82 0.66
CA THR A 128 7.94 22.37 -0.60
C THR A 128 8.93 22.19 -1.76
N VAL A 129 10.23 22.38 -1.48
CA VAL A 129 11.31 22.15 -2.45
C VAL A 129 11.52 20.67 -2.73
N ASP A 130 11.29 19.77 -1.76
CA ASP A 130 11.27 18.32 -2.01
C ASP A 130 10.14 17.92 -2.97
N GLY A 131 8.97 18.56 -2.88
CA GLY A 131 7.88 18.41 -3.84
C GLY A 131 8.24 18.88 -5.25
N ILE A 132 8.91 20.04 -5.35
CA ILE A 132 9.39 20.59 -6.63
C ILE A 132 10.54 19.74 -7.20
N SER A 133 11.51 19.32 -6.37
CA SER A 133 12.62 18.44 -6.71
C SER A 133 12.15 17.08 -7.21
N ARG A 134 11.08 16.51 -6.64
CA ARG A 134 10.44 15.29 -7.16
C ARG A 134 9.81 15.51 -8.54
N LYS A 135 9.18 16.66 -8.80
CA LYS A 135 8.67 17.02 -10.14
C LYS A 135 9.82 17.22 -11.14
N THR A 136 10.86 17.97 -10.77
CA THR A 136 12.03 18.25 -11.60
C THR A 136 12.83 16.98 -11.91
N ARG A 137 12.99 16.06 -10.95
CA ARG A 137 13.62 14.73 -11.18
C ARG A 137 12.82 13.87 -12.15
N ARG A 138 11.47 13.93 -12.12
CA ARG A 138 10.62 13.25 -13.11
C ARG A 138 10.81 13.86 -14.50
N SER A 139 10.83 15.19 -14.62
CA SER A 139 11.07 15.91 -15.87
C SER A 139 12.46 15.62 -16.46
N PHE A 140 13.52 15.59 -15.63
CA PHE A 140 14.87 15.23 -16.09
C PHE A 140 14.97 13.76 -16.54
N ARG A 141 14.28 12.83 -15.85
CA ARG A 141 14.20 11.42 -16.30
C ARG A 141 13.50 11.31 -17.65
N MET A 142 12.41 12.03 -17.82
CA MET A 142 11.65 12.05 -19.08
C MET A 142 12.47 12.67 -20.23
N LEU A 143 13.17 13.78 -19.99
CA LEU A 143 14.08 14.40 -20.96
C LEU A 143 15.28 13.51 -21.34
N SER A 144 15.80 12.73 -20.38
CA SER A 144 16.86 11.76 -20.68
C SER A 144 16.37 10.56 -21.49
N LEU A 145 15.09 10.18 -21.32
CA LEU A 145 14.44 9.15 -22.12
C LEU A 145 14.13 9.66 -23.53
N THR A 146 13.58 10.87 -23.70
CA THR A 146 13.31 11.45 -25.03
C THR A 146 14.57 11.64 -25.84
N LYS A 147 15.68 12.02 -25.18
CA LYS A 147 16.99 12.11 -25.82
C LYS A 147 17.54 10.73 -26.24
N ARG A 148 17.27 9.66 -25.48
CA ARG A 148 17.64 8.28 -25.85
C ARG A 148 16.82 7.73 -27.02
N HIS A 149 15.55 8.09 -27.11
CA HIS A 149 14.62 7.63 -28.13
C HIS A 149 14.45 8.62 -29.30
N LYS A 150 15.43 9.53 -29.51
CA LYS A 150 15.45 10.51 -30.62
C LYS A 150 14.15 11.32 -30.79
N GLY A 151 13.47 11.63 -29.69
CA GLY A 151 12.24 12.44 -29.71
C GLY A 151 10.94 11.67 -29.91
N VAL A 152 10.98 10.37 -30.23
CA VAL A 152 9.78 9.52 -30.36
C VAL A 152 9.78 8.49 -29.23
N LEU A 153 8.96 8.71 -28.20
CA LEU A 153 8.71 7.69 -27.18
C LEU A 153 7.42 6.95 -27.48
N GLU A 154 7.54 5.67 -27.78
CA GLU A 154 6.39 4.80 -27.80
C GLU A 154 6.00 4.40 -26.38
N ALA A 155 4.71 4.15 -26.13
CA ALA A 155 4.23 3.74 -24.81
C ALA A 155 4.97 2.49 -24.28
N LYS A 156 5.38 1.58 -25.16
CA LYS A 156 6.15 0.37 -24.84
C LYS A 156 7.53 0.66 -24.23
N ASP A 157 8.10 1.83 -24.53
CA ASP A 157 9.41 2.26 -24.04
C ASP A 157 9.32 2.97 -22.67
N ILE A 158 8.12 3.42 -22.28
CA ILE A 158 7.84 4.08 -20.99
C ILE A 158 7.35 3.07 -19.96
N MET A 159 6.49 2.14 -20.41
CA MET A 159 5.81 1.23 -19.52
C MET A 159 6.79 0.19 -18.98
N PRO A 160 6.92 0.04 -17.65
CA PRO A 160 7.78 -0.98 -17.09
C PRO A 160 7.23 -2.36 -17.48
N THR A 161 8.14 -3.25 -17.87
CA THR A 161 7.76 -4.65 -18.09
C THR A 161 7.22 -5.27 -16.80
N ALA A 162 6.41 -6.33 -16.91
CA ALA A 162 5.92 -7.08 -15.75
C ALA A 162 7.06 -7.53 -14.82
N LYS A 163 8.22 -7.92 -15.39
CA LYS A 163 9.44 -8.27 -14.64
C LYS A 163 10.00 -7.08 -13.86
N THR A 164 10.02 -5.90 -14.46
CA THR A 164 10.46 -4.65 -13.81
C THR A 164 9.56 -4.29 -12.64
N VAL A 165 8.23 -4.35 -12.82
CA VAL A 165 7.26 -4.08 -11.76
C VAL A 165 7.43 -5.09 -10.62
N SER A 166 7.45 -6.39 -10.93
CA SER A 166 7.59 -7.47 -9.95
C SER A 166 8.88 -7.32 -9.12
N SER A 167 10.01 -7.08 -9.79
CA SER A 167 11.31 -6.90 -9.12
C SER A 167 11.32 -5.65 -8.24
N HIS A 168 10.72 -4.54 -8.72
CA HIS A 168 10.65 -3.30 -7.96
C HIS A 168 9.75 -3.43 -6.72
N VAL A 169 8.57 -4.02 -6.85
CA VAL A 169 7.65 -4.28 -5.73
C VAL A 169 8.31 -5.20 -4.71
N THR A 170 8.98 -6.28 -5.16
CA THR A 170 9.70 -7.20 -4.27
C THR A 170 10.80 -6.50 -3.48
N SER A 171 11.58 -5.64 -4.14
CA SER A 171 12.62 -4.84 -3.49
C SER A 171 12.04 -3.88 -2.46
N GLN A 172 10.95 -3.18 -2.80
CA GLN A 172 10.28 -2.28 -1.86
C GLN A 172 9.70 -3.02 -0.65
N VAL A 173 9.06 -4.16 -0.86
CA VAL A 173 8.52 -4.99 0.23
C VAL A 173 9.64 -5.47 1.16
N ARG A 174 10.77 -5.90 0.62
CA ARG A 174 11.94 -6.30 1.43
C ARG A 174 12.44 -5.14 2.29
N ALA A 175 12.63 -3.96 1.70
CA ALA A 175 13.09 -2.77 2.42
C ALA A 175 12.08 -2.33 3.49
N LEU A 176 10.78 -2.41 3.21
CA LEU A 176 9.73 -2.12 4.18
C LEU A 176 9.73 -3.12 5.34
N ARG A 177 9.91 -4.42 5.07
CA ARG A 177 9.98 -5.45 6.12
C ARG A 177 11.19 -5.29 7.01
N GLU A 178 12.36 -5.00 6.44
CA GLU A 178 13.57 -4.73 7.21
C GLU A 178 13.40 -3.52 8.13
N LYS A 179 12.71 -2.47 7.64
CA LYS A 179 12.40 -1.27 8.41
C LYS A 179 11.32 -1.51 9.48
N ASP A 180 10.24 -2.21 9.15
CA ASP A 180 9.08 -2.41 10.04
C ASP A 180 9.25 -3.60 10.99
N GLY A 181 10.14 -4.55 10.69
CA GLY A 181 10.38 -5.74 11.51
C GLY A 181 10.67 -5.42 12.98
N PRO A 182 11.62 -4.51 13.30
CA PRO A 182 11.87 -4.09 14.68
C PRO A 182 10.62 -3.52 15.37
N ARG A 183 9.80 -2.75 14.65
CA ARG A 183 8.54 -2.19 15.19
C ARG A 183 7.52 -3.28 15.48
N VAL A 184 7.34 -4.23 14.55
CA VAL A 184 6.44 -5.38 14.73
C VAL A 184 6.88 -6.21 15.93
N LYS A 185 8.19 -6.48 16.05
CA LYS A 185 8.77 -7.19 17.19
C LYS A 185 8.54 -6.48 18.51
N ASP A 186 8.79 -5.16 18.58
CA ASP A 186 8.55 -4.35 19.79
C ASP A 186 7.08 -4.37 20.21
N ILE A 187 6.15 -4.22 19.25
CA ILE A 187 4.70 -4.28 19.52
C ILE A 187 4.32 -5.62 20.15
N LEU A 188 4.77 -6.71 19.56
CA LEU A 188 4.42 -8.06 19.99
C LEU A 188 5.02 -8.43 21.34
N LEU A 189 6.26 -8.03 21.60
CA LEU A 189 7.00 -8.45 22.80
C LEU A 189 6.82 -7.50 23.99
N ASN A 190 6.63 -6.20 23.75
CA ASN A 190 6.67 -5.18 24.81
C ASN A 190 5.36 -4.41 24.97
N ARG A 191 4.52 -4.30 23.94
CA ARG A 191 3.30 -3.47 23.97
C ARG A 191 1.99 -4.26 24.04
N GLY A 192 2.03 -5.58 23.92
CA GLY A 192 0.85 -6.43 24.00
C GLY A 192 0.06 -6.52 22.69
N GLY A 193 0.68 -7.10 21.65
CA GLY A 193 0.01 -7.45 20.40
C GLY A 193 -0.34 -8.94 20.29
N CYS A 194 -1.19 -9.28 19.32
CA CYS A 194 -1.47 -10.66 18.94
C CYS A 194 -1.47 -10.84 17.41
N ILE A 195 -1.31 -12.09 16.97
CA ILE A 195 -1.33 -12.45 15.55
C ILE A 195 -2.52 -13.36 15.30
N THR A 196 -3.40 -12.95 14.38
CA THR A 196 -4.42 -13.84 13.84
C THR A 196 -3.84 -14.58 12.65
N LEU A 197 -4.01 -15.90 12.66
CA LEU A 197 -3.68 -16.82 11.57
C LEU A 197 -4.98 -17.30 10.94
N ASP A 198 -5.12 -17.03 9.65
CA ASP A 198 -6.30 -17.39 8.88
C ASP A 198 -5.88 -18.30 7.74
N GLY A 199 -6.25 -19.58 7.80
CA GLY A 199 -5.91 -20.58 6.81
C GLY A 199 -7.11 -20.89 5.93
N TRP A 200 -6.92 -20.90 4.61
CA TRP A 200 -7.97 -21.33 3.67
C TRP A 200 -7.37 -22.09 2.48
N THR A 201 -8.20 -22.92 1.87
CA THR A 201 -7.92 -23.55 0.58
C THR A 201 -8.66 -22.75 -0.49
N GLU A 202 -7.95 -22.29 -1.51
CA GLU A 202 -8.55 -21.71 -2.70
C GLU A 202 -9.07 -22.86 -3.59
N ASP A 203 -10.35 -22.80 -3.97
CA ASP A 203 -11.04 -23.96 -4.53
C ASP A 203 -10.71 -24.23 -6.00
N TYR A 204 -10.23 -23.25 -6.76
CA TYR A 204 -9.96 -23.41 -8.19
C TYR A 204 -8.60 -24.08 -8.42
N ALA A 205 -7.53 -23.50 -7.89
CA ALA A 205 -6.17 -23.98 -7.98
C ALA A 205 -5.83 -25.05 -6.92
N LYS A 206 -6.73 -25.27 -5.94
CA LYS A 206 -6.52 -26.16 -4.79
C LYS A 206 -5.27 -25.78 -3.97
N THR A 207 -4.88 -24.51 -4.04
CA THR A 207 -3.75 -23.96 -3.29
C THR A 207 -4.17 -23.59 -1.89
N LYS A 208 -3.28 -23.80 -0.93
CA LYS A 208 -3.52 -23.47 0.48
C LYS A 208 -2.83 -22.18 0.79
N HIS A 209 -3.52 -21.30 1.50
CA HIS A 209 -3.00 -20.01 1.90
C HIS A 209 -3.13 -19.84 3.40
N MET A 210 -2.22 -19.05 3.95
CA MET A 210 -2.27 -18.60 5.34
C MET A 210 -1.99 -17.11 5.40
N GLY A 211 -2.93 -16.38 5.98
CA GLY A 211 -2.83 -14.96 6.28
C GLY A 211 -2.31 -14.75 7.70
N PHE A 212 -1.41 -13.78 7.85
CA PHE A 212 -0.84 -13.33 9.11
C PHE A 212 -1.26 -11.88 9.35
N LYS A 213 -2.07 -11.64 10.37
CA LYS A 213 -2.56 -10.30 10.70
C LYS A 213 -2.15 -9.93 12.12
N LEU A 214 -1.40 -8.84 12.24
CA LEU A 214 -1.03 -8.24 13.52
C LEU A 214 -2.18 -7.40 14.04
N HIS A 215 -2.48 -7.54 15.32
CA HIS A 215 -3.44 -6.73 16.07
C HIS A 215 -2.73 -6.15 17.29
N TYR A 216 -2.92 -4.85 17.53
CA TYR A 216 -2.34 -4.15 18.67
C TYR A 216 -3.15 -2.89 18.98
N ILE A 217 -2.96 -2.36 20.19
CA ILE A 217 -3.58 -1.10 20.60
C ILE A 217 -2.50 -0.02 20.58
N GLU A 218 -2.82 1.11 19.96
CA GLU A 218 -1.99 2.31 19.95
C GLU A 218 -2.92 3.50 20.13
N ASP A 219 -2.61 4.36 21.11
CA ASP A 219 -3.45 5.51 21.49
C ASP A 219 -4.92 5.14 21.76
N TYR A 220 -5.13 4.03 22.49
CA TYR A 220 -6.45 3.46 22.79
C TYR A 220 -7.27 3.03 21.55
N VAL A 221 -6.64 2.96 20.37
CA VAL A 221 -7.26 2.52 19.12
C VAL A 221 -6.72 1.16 18.73
N LEU A 222 -7.62 0.22 18.46
CA LEU A 222 -7.27 -1.08 17.88
C LEU A 222 -6.76 -0.89 16.44
N LYS A 223 -5.48 -1.15 16.23
CA LYS A 223 -4.83 -1.21 14.92
C LYS A 223 -4.78 -2.63 14.41
N LYS A 224 -4.87 -2.78 13.08
CA LYS A 224 -4.80 -4.06 12.38
C LYS A 224 -3.86 -3.89 11.19
N GLN A 225 -2.87 -4.77 11.06
CA GLN A 225 -1.91 -4.74 9.96
C GLN A 225 -1.75 -6.13 9.36
N LEU A 226 -1.96 -6.25 8.04
CA LEU A 226 -1.64 -7.47 7.33
C LEU A 226 -0.10 -7.56 7.19
N LEU A 227 0.50 -8.60 7.76
CA LEU A 227 1.93 -8.85 7.68
C LEU A 227 2.27 -9.61 6.39
N SER A 228 1.54 -10.70 6.15
CA SER A 228 1.80 -11.56 5.01
C SER A 228 0.55 -12.36 4.65
N ILE A 229 0.40 -12.66 3.36
CA ILE A 229 -0.40 -13.78 2.88
C ILE A 229 0.61 -14.67 2.17
N SER A 230 0.66 -15.93 2.54
CA SER A 230 1.62 -16.86 1.96
C SER A 230 0.94 -18.16 1.60
N GLU A 231 1.29 -18.66 0.42
CA GLU A 231 0.91 -19.99 0.01
C GLU A 231 1.68 -21.02 0.86
N HIS A 232 0.94 -21.99 1.38
CA HIS A 232 1.48 -23.17 2.01
C HIS A 232 1.63 -24.23 0.93
N ASP A 233 2.84 -24.76 0.79
CA ASP A 233 3.14 -25.80 -0.18
C ASP A 233 2.19 -26.99 0.01
N CYS A 234 1.42 -27.30 -1.02
CA CYS A 234 0.43 -28.38 -0.98
C CYS A 234 1.07 -29.77 -1.10
N SER A 235 2.34 -29.85 -1.52
CA SER A 235 3.13 -31.09 -1.55
C SER A 235 3.61 -31.51 -0.16
N LYS A 236 3.64 -30.57 0.78
CA LYS A 236 4.05 -30.82 2.17
C LYS A 236 2.90 -31.36 3.00
N SER A 237 3.26 -32.15 4.00
CA SER A 237 2.30 -32.64 4.98
C SER A 237 1.61 -31.48 5.70
N GLN A 238 0.33 -31.65 6.03
CA GLN A 238 -0.43 -30.73 6.88
C GLN A 238 -0.32 -31.08 8.36
N GLU A 239 0.69 -31.85 8.73
CA GLU A 239 0.98 -32.12 10.12
C GLU A 239 1.36 -30.84 10.87
N ALA A 240 1.07 -30.86 12.17
CA ALA A 240 1.26 -29.72 13.06
C ALA A 240 2.69 -29.16 13.06
N GLU A 241 3.70 -30.02 12.86
CA GLU A 241 5.12 -29.65 12.80
C GLU A 241 5.46 -28.81 11.56
N GLU A 242 5.00 -29.22 10.37
CA GLU A 242 5.21 -28.46 9.13
C GLU A 242 4.53 -27.10 9.18
N ILE A 243 3.31 -27.05 9.73
CA ILE A 243 2.59 -25.78 9.94
C ILE A 243 3.40 -24.87 10.88
N ARG A 244 3.98 -25.42 11.95
CA ARG A 244 4.81 -24.64 12.89
C ARG A 244 6.05 -24.08 12.21
N GLU A 245 6.77 -24.92 11.47
CA GLU A 245 7.93 -24.49 10.68
C GLU A 245 7.58 -23.38 9.71
N PHE A 246 6.45 -23.52 9.01
CA PHE A 246 5.96 -22.50 8.11
C PHE A 246 5.66 -21.18 8.84
N VAL A 247 4.97 -21.22 9.98
CA VAL A 247 4.67 -20.03 10.81
C VAL A 247 5.96 -19.36 11.29
N VAL A 248 6.89 -20.11 11.88
CA VAL A 248 8.17 -19.57 12.38
C VAL A 248 8.99 -18.98 11.24
N LYS A 249 9.10 -19.68 10.11
CA LYS A 249 9.78 -19.20 8.91
C LYS A 249 9.19 -17.89 8.40
N LYS A 250 7.87 -17.72 8.45
CA LYS A 250 7.21 -16.50 7.99
C LYS A 250 7.39 -15.34 8.95
N LEU A 251 7.40 -15.60 10.25
CA LEU A 251 7.62 -14.58 11.26
C LEU A 251 9.09 -14.15 11.36
N SER A 252 10.04 -15.01 10.98
CA SER A 252 11.45 -14.64 10.91
C SER A 252 11.75 -13.56 9.84
N GLU A 253 10.89 -13.43 8.82
CA GLU A 253 10.91 -12.30 7.87
C GLU A 253 10.69 -10.93 8.56
N PHE A 254 10.18 -10.93 9.80
CA PHE A 254 9.98 -9.76 10.67
C PHE A 254 10.90 -9.79 11.91
N SER A 255 12.01 -10.51 11.84
CA SER A 255 13.00 -10.63 12.93
C SER A 255 12.47 -11.28 14.22
N LEU A 256 11.39 -12.06 14.13
CA LEU A 256 10.87 -12.87 15.23
C LEU A 256 11.49 -14.27 15.17
N SER A 257 12.19 -14.64 16.24
CA SER A 257 12.66 -16.00 16.45
C SER A 257 11.54 -16.90 17.00
N GLU A 258 11.76 -18.21 17.02
CA GLU A 258 10.82 -19.13 17.68
C GLU A 258 10.71 -18.82 19.20
N GLU A 259 11.78 -18.35 19.83
CA GLU A 259 11.78 -17.94 21.23
C GLU A 259 10.87 -16.72 21.46
N ASP A 260 10.93 -15.74 20.55
CA ASP A 260 10.05 -14.57 20.58
C ASP A 260 8.58 -14.99 20.43
N CYS A 261 8.29 -15.98 19.57
CA CYS A 261 6.95 -16.48 19.32
C CYS A 261 6.28 -17.09 20.57
N LYS A 262 7.04 -17.54 21.58
CA LYS A 262 6.47 -18.05 22.85
C LYS A 262 5.71 -16.97 23.63
N LYS A 263 6.13 -15.71 23.49
CA LYS A 263 5.53 -14.55 24.14
C LYS A 263 4.36 -13.97 23.35
N VAL A 264 4.21 -14.40 22.09
CA VAL A 264 3.14 -13.95 21.19
C VAL A 264 1.87 -14.75 21.47
N THR A 265 0.73 -14.05 21.50
CA THR A 265 -0.58 -14.69 21.47
C THR A 265 -1.03 -14.87 20.03
N PHE A 266 -1.31 -16.11 19.65
CA PHE A 266 -1.88 -16.47 18.35
C PHE A 266 -3.39 -16.67 18.45
N VAL A 267 -4.12 -16.23 17.44
CA VAL A 267 -5.55 -16.51 17.27
C VAL A 267 -5.70 -17.33 15.99
N SER A 268 -6.22 -18.55 16.09
CA SER A 268 -6.41 -19.44 14.93
C SER A 268 -7.74 -20.17 15.04
N ASP A 269 -8.15 -20.87 13.98
CA ASP A 269 -9.21 -21.87 14.10
C ASP A 269 -8.84 -22.97 15.12
N ALA A 270 -9.84 -23.80 15.44
CA ALA A 270 -9.68 -24.93 16.34
C ALA A 270 -9.51 -26.25 15.56
N ALA A 271 -9.01 -26.21 14.33
CA ALA A 271 -8.69 -27.42 13.61
C ALA A 271 -7.63 -28.23 14.39
N PRO A 272 -7.74 -29.56 14.46
CA PRO A 272 -6.85 -30.38 15.30
C PRO A 272 -5.35 -30.11 15.06
N ASN A 273 -4.94 -29.98 13.80
CA ASN A 273 -3.54 -29.75 13.45
C ASN A 273 -3.10 -28.32 13.82
N MET A 274 -3.94 -27.31 13.61
CA MET A 274 -3.68 -25.94 14.05
C MET A 274 -3.55 -25.86 15.57
N MET A 275 -4.39 -26.56 16.34
CA MET A 275 -4.26 -26.60 17.80
C MET A 275 -2.95 -27.26 18.23
N LYS A 276 -2.59 -28.40 17.62
CA LYS A 276 -1.35 -29.12 17.89
C LYS A 276 -0.11 -28.30 17.57
N THR A 277 -0.11 -27.48 16.51
CA THR A 277 1.02 -26.63 16.09
C THR A 277 1.59 -25.79 17.24
N PHE A 278 0.72 -25.27 18.11
CA PHE A 278 1.13 -24.41 19.23
C PHE A 278 1.41 -25.19 20.53
N ASN A 279 1.15 -26.50 20.56
CA ASN A 279 1.30 -27.39 21.71
C ASN A 279 1.95 -28.73 21.32
N LEU A 280 3.08 -28.68 20.62
CA LEU A 280 3.88 -29.86 20.28
C LEU A 280 4.74 -30.28 21.47
N ASN A 281 4.73 -31.57 21.82
CA ASN A 281 5.41 -32.10 23.01
C ASN A 281 6.94 -31.89 23.00
N ASN A 282 7.56 -31.85 21.82
CA ASN A 282 9.00 -31.70 21.61
C ASN A 282 9.45 -30.24 21.42
N ARG A 283 8.54 -29.26 21.57
CA ARG A 283 8.83 -27.85 21.37
C ARG A 283 8.19 -26.99 22.43
N ALA A 284 8.65 -25.75 22.51
CA ALA A 284 8.09 -24.82 23.47
C ALA A 284 6.61 -24.51 23.19
N LEU A 285 5.85 -24.39 24.26
CA LEU A 285 4.45 -23.98 24.22
C LEU A 285 4.33 -22.54 23.69
N MET A 286 3.44 -22.33 22.73
CA MET A 286 3.06 -21.01 22.24
C MET A 286 1.63 -20.69 22.67
N LYS A 287 1.38 -19.45 23.11
CA LYS A 287 0.04 -19.06 23.56
C LYS A 287 -0.92 -18.95 22.38
N ARG A 288 -2.05 -19.66 22.44
CA ARG A 288 -3.07 -19.68 21.38
C ARG A 288 -4.47 -19.51 21.95
N ILE A 289 -5.30 -18.76 21.24
CA ILE A 289 -6.74 -18.57 21.50
C ILE A 289 -7.53 -19.10 20.30
N SER A 290 -8.62 -19.81 20.56
CA SER A 290 -9.53 -20.27 19.51
C SER A 290 -10.33 -19.11 18.94
N CYS A 291 -10.42 -19.07 17.60
CA CYS A 291 -11.27 -18.15 16.87
C CYS A 291 -12.74 -18.35 17.27
N ALA A 292 -13.34 -17.31 17.85
CA ALA A 292 -14.74 -17.34 18.28
C ALA A 292 -15.69 -17.65 17.12
N CYS A 293 -15.42 -17.13 15.91
CA CYS A 293 -16.23 -17.44 14.73
C CYS A 293 -16.21 -18.93 14.40
N HIS A 294 -15.05 -19.57 14.50
CA HIS A 294 -14.92 -21.01 14.26
C HIS A 294 -15.55 -21.85 15.37
N MET A 295 -15.45 -21.42 16.63
CA MET A 295 -16.13 -22.06 17.76
C MET A 295 -17.64 -22.00 17.60
N LEU A 296 -18.19 -20.83 17.27
CA LEU A 296 -19.62 -20.64 17.00
C LEU A 296 -20.08 -21.50 15.83
N ASN A 297 -19.32 -21.53 14.73
CA ASN A 297 -19.61 -22.41 13.60
C ASN A 297 -19.67 -23.89 14.03
N THR A 298 -18.70 -24.33 14.82
CA THR A 298 -18.63 -25.70 15.34
C THR A 298 -19.81 -26.00 16.27
N CYS A 299 -20.19 -25.07 17.14
CA CYS A 299 -21.38 -25.20 17.99
C CYS A 299 -22.66 -25.37 17.15
N LEU A 300 -22.86 -24.52 16.13
CA LEU A 300 -24.02 -24.61 15.24
C LEU A 300 -24.02 -25.92 14.43
N ALA A 301 -22.86 -26.35 13.92
CA ALA A 301 -22.74 -27.61 13.21
C ALA A 301 -23.04 -28.83 14.11
N ASN A 302 -22.58 -28.78 15.37
CA ASN A 302 -22.86 -29.82 16.36
C ASN A 302 -24.33 -29.84 16.79
N ALA A 303 -24.99 -28.68 16.86
CA ALA A 303 -26.40 -28.58 17.23
C ALA A 303 -27.32 -29.34 16.26
N VAL A 304 -26.91 -29.56 15.01
CA VAL A 304 -27.66 -30.32 14.00
C VAL A 304 -27.00 -31.64 13.60
N ASN A 305 -26.04 -32.12 14.40
CA ASN A 305 -25.28 -33.33 14.09
C ASN A 305 -26.10 -34.61 14.34
N ARG A 306 -26.07 -35.56 13.41
CA ARG A 306 -26.73 -36.88 13.56
C ARG A 306 -25.79 -38.07 13.55
N ARG A 307 -24.48 -37.85 13.64
CA ARG A 307 -23.50 -38.95 13.67
C ARG A 307 -23.84 -39.92 14.83
N PRO A 308 -23.92 -41.24 14.59
CA PRO A 308 -24.38 -42.22 15.57
C PRO A 308 -23.63 -42.16 16.91
N ASN A 309 -22.34 -41.85 16.86
CA ASN A 309 -21.44 -41.85 18.02
C ASN A 309 -21.13 -40.45 18.56
N SER A 310 -21.91 -39.42 18.18
CA SER A 310 -21.69 -38.07 18.70
C SER A 310 -22.38 -37.89 20.05
N GLN A 311 -21.67 -37.27 21.00
CA GLN A 311 -22.23 -36.87 22.29
C GLN A 311 -23.32 -35.79 22.16
N SER A 312 -23.35 -35.05 21.06
CA SER A 312 -24.31 -33.97 20.78
C SER A 312 -25.22 -34.34 19.61
N LYS A 313 -25.73 -35.58 19.61
CA LYS A 313 -26.66 -36.05 18.57
C LYS A 313 -28.00 -35.33 18.69
N LEU A 314 -28.47 -34.75 17.59
CA LEU A 314 -29.80 -34.16 17.49
C LEU A 314 -30.87 -35.24 17.74
N SER A 315 -31.83 -34.93 18.62
CA SER A 315 -32.99 -35.79 18.87
C SER A 315 -33.88 -35.89 17.63
N ASP A 316 -34.74 -36.90 17.58
CA ASP A 316 -35.63 -37.09 16.43
C ASP A 316 -36.67 -35.94 16.29
N ASP A 317 -36.95 -35.20 17.37
CA ASP A 317 -37.78 -33.99 17.32
C ASP A 317 -37.16 -32.87 16.48
N GLY A 318 -35.83 -32.87 16.32
CA GLY A 318 -35.10 -31.88 15.51
C GLY A 318 -35.09 -32.19 14.01
N LEU A 319 -35.60 -33.35 13.58
CA LEU A 319 -35.55 -33.77 12.18
C LEU A 319 -36.22 -32.82 11.19
N PRO A 320 -37.37 -32.20 11.50
CA PRO A 320 -37.98 -31.23 10.60
C PRO A 320 -37.05 -30.05 10.29
N VAL A 321 -36.30 -29.57 11.28
CA VAL A 321 -35.33 -28.46 11.12
C VAL A 321 -34.16 -28.89 10.26
N LEU A 322 -33.61 -30.08 10.51
CA LEU A 322 -32.51 -30.62 9.70
C LEU A 322 -32.94 -30.83 8.23
N LYS A 323 -34.14 -31.37 8.01
CA LYS A 323 -34.70 -31.56 6.67
C LYS A 323 -34.86 -30.23 5.95
N LEU A 324 -35.38 -29.21 6.64
CA LEU A 324 -35.49 -27.85 6.10
C LEU A 324 -34.13 -27.28 5.67
N PHE A 325 -33.09 -27.48 6.48
CA PHE A 325 -31.73 -27.02 6.14
C PHE A 325 -31.20 -27.69 4.87
N GLN A 326 -31.44 -28.99 4.73
CA GLN A 326 -31.06 -29.73 3.54
C GLN A 326 -31.83 -29.26 2.30
N GLN A 327 -33.14 -29.08 2.41
CA GLN A 327 -33.98 -28.55 1.32
C GLN A 327 -33.54 -27.14 0.88
N CYS A 328 -33.15 -26.28 1.81
CA CYS A 328 -32.62 -24.95 1.48
C CYS A 328 -31.32 -25.05 0.66
N LYS A 329 -30.39 -25.94 1.05
CA LYS A 329 -29.14 -26.19 0.31
C LYS A 329 -29.42 -26.73 -1.09
N GLU A 330 -30.36 -27.66 -1.21
CA GLU A 330 -30.78 -28.26 -2.48
C GLU A 330 -31.41 -27.22 -3.41
N LEU A 331 -32.32 -26.38 -2.92
CA LEU A 331 -32.92 -25.31 -3.71
C LEU A 331 -31.84 -24.37 -4.27
N VAL A 332 -30.92 -23.87 -3.43
CA VAL A 332 -29.87 -22.94 -3.91
C VAL A 332 -28.94 -23.61 -4.91
N THR A 333 -28.62 -24.88 -4.69
CA THR A 333 -27.80 -25.66 -5.64
C THR A 333 -28.53 -25.81 -6.97
N TYR A 334 -29.81 -26.14 -6.94
CA TYR A 334 -30.65 -26.28 -8.12
C TYR A 334 -30.76 -24.96 -8.88
N CYS A 335 -31.07 -23.84 -8.21
CA CYS A 335 -31.15 -22.52 -8.84
C CYS A 335 -29.86 -22.12 -9.56
N LYS A 336 -28.69 -22.54 -9.05
CA LYS A 336 -27.39 -22.31 -9.71
C LYS A 336 -27.18 -23.22 -10.91
N GLN A 337 -27.46 -24.52 -10.78
CA GLN A 337 -27.27 -25.50 -11.84
C GLN A 337 -28.20 -25.28 -13.03
N ALA A 338 -29.45 -24.93 -12.76
CA ALA A 338 -30.46 -24.63 -13.77
C ALA A 338 -30.44 -23.16 -14.23
N TYR A 339 -29.48 -22.36 -13.76
CA TYR A 339 -29.34 -20.92 -14.07
C TYR A 339 -30.56 -20.05 -13.73
N LEU A 340 -31.47 -20.54 -12.89
CA LEU A 340 -32.70 -19.85 -12.46
C LEU A 340 -32.44 -18.52 -11.75
N PHE A 341 -31.25 -18.34 -11.18
CA PHE A 341 -30.85 -17.07 -10.57
C PHE A 341 -30.87 -15.87 -11.53
N ARG A 342 -30.89 -16.11 -12.85
CA ARG A 342 -31.03 -15.06 -13.87
C ARG A 342 -32.46 -14.56 -14.02
N GLU A 343 -33.43 -15.34 -13.58
CA GLU A 343 -34.87 -15.06 -13.66
C GLU A 343 -35.43 -14.53 -12.33
N LEU A 344 -34.66 -14.65 -11.24
CA LEU A 344 -34.99 -14.11 -9.92
C LEU A 344 -34.50 -12.66 -9.78
N SER A 345 -35.17 -11.87 -8.94
CA SER A 345 -34.75 -10.49 -8.63
C SER A 345 -33.37 -10.41 -7.98
N ALA A 346 -32.92 -11.48 -7.31
CA ALA A 346 -31.58 -11.63 -6.78
C ALA A 346 -31.11 -13.09 -6.80
N ALA A 347 -29.79 -13.29 -6.85
CA ALA A 347 -29.22 -14.63 -6.76
C ALA A 347 -29.32 -15.18 -5.31
N PRO A 348 -29.88 -16.39 -5.11
CA PRO A 348 -29.87 -17.04 -3.80
C PRO A 348 -28.46 -17.23 -3.26
N LYS A 349 -28.25 -16.96 -1.98
CA LYS A 349 -26.94 -17.05 -1.34
C LYS A 349 -26.63 -18.49 -0.98
N GLN A 350 -25.46 -18.98 -1.41
CA GLN A 350 -24.99 -20.31 -1.03
C GLN A 350 -24.34 -20.28 0.36
N SER A 351 -24.65 -21.29 1.17
CA SER A 351 -23.97 -21.50 2.45
C SER A 351 -22.52 -21.93 2.22
N VAL A 352 -21.61 -21.40 3.04
CA VAL A 352 -20.19 -21.76 3.09
C VAL A 352 -19.92 -22.40 4.45
N ASP A 353 -19.63 -23.70 4.48
CA ASP A 353 -19.58 -24.47 5.73
C ASP A 353 -18.52 -23.96 6.73
N THR A 354 -17.50 -23.23 6.28
CA THR A 354 -16.47 -22.62 7.13
C THR A 354 -16.86 -21.25 7.71
N ARG A 355 -17.98 -20.66 7.26
CA ARG A 355 -18.49 -19.36 7.72
C ARG A 355 -19.78 -19.54 8.51
N TRP A 356 -19.69 -19.23 9.81
CA TRP A 356 -20.76 -19.41 10.79
C TRP A 356 -22.12 -18.79 10.43
N ASN A 357 -22.13 -17.64 9.75
CA ASN A 357 -23.34 -16.92 9.38
C ASN A 357 -23.90 -17.26 7.99
N SER A 358 -23.18 -18.05 7.19
CA SER A 358 -23.56 -18.26 5.78
C SER A 358 -24.85 -19.07 5.60
N SER A 359 -25.14 -20.00 6.52
CA SER A 359 -26.40 -20.75 6.48
C SER A 359 -27.61 -19.86 6.80
N LEU A 360 -27.42 -18.86 7.65
CA LEU A 360 -28.41 -17.84 7.96
C LEU A 360 -28.63 -16.95 6.74
N ASP A 361 -27.56 -16.43 6.15
CA ASP A 361 -27.65 -15.59 4.95
C ASP A 361 -28.34 -16.30 3.78
N MET A 362 -28.14 -17.62 3.64
CA MET A 362 -28.86 -18.47 2.69
C MET A 362 -30.36 -18.47 2.97
N ARG A 363 -30.78 -18.78 4.20
CA ARG A 363 -32.20 -18.80 4.59
C ARG A 363 -32.86 -17.44 4.39
N ASP A 364 -32.20 -16.36 4.81
CA ASP A 364 -32.68 -14.98 4.60
C ASP A 364 -32.83 -14.64 3.11
N SER A 365 -31.99 -15.21 2.23
CA SER A 365 -32.13 -15.02 0.79
C SER A 365 -33.31 -15.80 0.22
N ILE A 366 -33.53 -17.03 0.69
CA ILE A 366 -34.67 -17.87 0.26
C ILE A 366 -35.98 -17.24 0.72
N ILE A 367 -36.09 -16.80 1.98
CA ILE A 367 -37.29 -16.14 2.52
C ILE A 367 -37.68 -14.94 1.68
N ARG A 368 -36.69 -14.08 1.33
CA ARG A 368 -36.94 -12.90 0.48
C ARG A 368 -37.42 -13.25 -0.92
N LEU A 369 -36.94 -14.36 -1.46
CA LEU A 369 -37.26 -14.81 -2.82
C LEU A 369 -38.35 -15.89 -2.82
N TYR A 370 -39.05 -16.12 -1.70
CA TYR A 370 -39.86 -17.33 -1.53
C TYR A 370 -41.05 -17.36 -2.50
N GLU A 371 -41.77 -16.24 -2.60
CA GLU A 371 -42.88 -16.06 -3.55
C GLU A 371 -42.38 -16.19 -5.01
N GLU A 372 -41.35 -15.41 -5.39
CA GLU A 372 -40.76 -15.45 -6.73
C GLU A 372 -40.27 -16.86 -7.13
N SER A 373 -39.59 -17.55 -6.20
CA SER A 373 -39.10 -18.91 -6.41
C SER A 373 -40.26 -19.89 -6.50
N GLY A 374 -41.33 -19.68 -5.72
CA GLY A 374 -42.55 -20.47 -5.76
C GLY A 374 -43.25 -20.37 -7.11
N ASP A 375 -43.43 -19.16 -7.63
CA ASP A 375 -44.04 -18.91 -8.94
C ASP A 375 -43.20 -19.51 -10.07
N LEU A 376 -41.88 -19.30 -10.02
CA LEU A 376 -40.96 -19.82 -11.02
C LEU A 376 -40.95 -21.36 -11.04
N LEU A 377 -40.89 -22.00 -9.88
CA LEU A 377 -40.92 -23.46 -9.77
C LEU A 377 -42.30 -24.02 -10.16
N GLN A 378 -43.39 -23.31 -9.83
CA GLN A 378 -44.74 -23.70 -10.23
C GLN A 378 -44.92 -23.68 -11.75
N ALA A 379 -44.39 -22.66 -12.43
CA ALA A 379 -44.42 -22.57 -13.90
C ALA A 379 -43.65 -23.70 -14.59
N ARG A 380 -42.74 -24.35 -13.85
CA ARG A 380 -41.89 -25.46 -14.32
C ARG A 380 -42.36 -26.84 -13.87
N ASP A 381 -43.46 -26.92 -13.11
CA ASP A 381 -43.95 -28.15 -12.46
C ASP A 381 -42.95 -28.76 -11.45
N GLU A 382 -42.18 -27.91 -10.77
CA GLU A 382 -41.09 -28.28 -9.84
C GLU A 382 -41.30 -27.72 -8.43
N LYS A 383 -42.56 -27.47 -8.04
CA LYS A 383 -42.92 -26.84 -6.76
C LYS A 383 -42.45 -27.66 -5.54
N ASP A 384 -42.27 -28.96 -5.71
CA ASP A 384 -41.77 -29.88 -4.69
C ASP A 384 -40.34 -29.53 -4.20
N LYS A 385 -39.57 -28.77 -4.99
CA LYS A 385 -38.24 -28.29 -4.63
C LYS A 385 -38.25 -27.11 -3.65
N LEU A 386 -39.42 -26.51 -3.38
CA LEU A 386 -39.53 -25.38 -2.46
C LEU A 386 -39.37 -25.85 -1.00
N PRO A 387 -38.53 -25.20 -0.19
CA PRO A 387 -38.16 -25.69 1.14
C PRO A 387 -39.23 -25.38 2.18
N GLY A 388 -40.03 -26.40 2.52
CA GLY A 388 -41.02 -26.35 3.60
C GLY A 388 -42.03 -25.19 3.48
N PRO A 389 -42.96 -25.04 4.43
CA PRO A 389 -43.85 -23.87 4.48
C PRO A 389 -43.08 -22.60 4.90
N LEU A 390 -43.37 -21.46 4.28
CA LEU A 390 -42.74 -20.17 4.59
C LEU A 390 -42.78 -19.85 6.10
N GLY A 391 -43.91 -20.08 6.78
CA GLY A 391 -44.04 -19.82 8.21
C GLY A 391 -43.06 -20.64 9.07
N PHE A 392 -42.81 -21.90 8.71
CA PHE A 392 -41.83 -22.73 9.41
C PHE A 392 -40.40 -22.28 9.10
N LEU A 393 -40.11 -21.94 7.84
CA LEU A 393 -38.81 -21.39 7.44
C LEU A 393 -38.49 -20.08 8.18
N GLN A 394 -39.47 -19.19 8.31
CA GLN A 394 -39.35 -17.95 9.06
C GLN A 394 -39.10 -18.20 10.55
N ALA A 395 -39.89 -19.07 11.18
CA ALA A 395 -39.73 -19.39 12.59
C ALA A 395 -38.32 -19.95 12.90
N VAL A 396 -37.78 -20.80 12.03
CA VAL A 396 -36.41 -21.33 12.18
C VAL A 396 -35.36 -20.25 11.91
N ALA A 397 -35.58 -19.36 10.94
CA ALA A 397 -34.68 -18.24 10.68
C ALA A 397 -34.64 -17.26 11.86
N ASP A 398 -35.75 -17.02 12.54
CA ASP A 398 -35.90 -16.12 13.69
C ASP A 398 -35.18 -16.60 14.96
N LEU A 399 -34.75 -17.87 15.02
CA LEU A 399 -33.86 -18.38 16.07
C LEU A 399 -32.39 -17.97 15.84
N SER A 400 -32.06 -17.58 14.61
CA SER A 400 -30.70 -17.28 14.18
C SER A 400 -30.20 -15.83 14.37
N PRO A 401 -31.02 -14.76 14.56
CA PRO A 401 -30.55 -13.38 14.68
C PRO A 401 -29.52 -13.11 15.79
N PRO A 402 -29.57 -13.76 16.98
CA PRO A 402 -28.52 -13.61 17.98
C PRO A 402 -27.13 -13.99 17.46
N PHE A 403 -27.05 -14.89 16.47
CA PHE A 403 -25.81 -15.31 15.82
C PHE A 403 -25.47 -14.47 14.57
N LYS A 404 -26.13 -13.33 14.36
CA LYS A 404 -25.81 -12.43 13.23
C LYS A 404 -25.13 -11.14 13.66
N LYS A 405 -25.37 -10.68 14.89
CA LYS A 405 -24.76 -9.45 15.41
C LYS A 405 -23.34 -9.76 15.91
N PRO A 406 -22.30 -9.09 15.38
CA PRO A 406 -20.92 -9.27 15.83
C PRO A 406 -20.65 -8.69 17.22
#